data_AF-A0A958LIG0-F1
#
_entry.id   AF-A0A958LIG0-F1
#
_cell.length_a   1.000
_cell.length_b   1.000
_cell.length_c   1.000
_cell.angle_alpha   90.00
_cell.angle_beta   90.00
_cell.angle_gamma   90.00
#
_symmetry.space_group_name_H-M   'P 1'
#
loop_
_entity.id
_entity.type
_entity.pdbx_description
1 polymer ?
#
loop_
_entity_poly.entity_id
_entity_poly.type
_entity_poly.pdbx_seq_one_letter_code
_entity_poly.pdbx_strand_id
1 'polypeptide(L)' 'MAIHESCHLICVMGGKGGVGKSVFAANFALTLMLEMRAKTLLVDLDLKSCGDQNVITGLRPLKTVADLANMK' A
#
# COMPACT_ATOMS: atom_id res chain seq x y z
N MET A 1 -12.57 -6.35 14.53
CA MET A 1 -11.63 -5.75 13.56
C MET A 1 -12.47 -5.18 12.44
N ALA A 2 -12.43 -3.86 12.21
CA ALA A 2 -13.44 -3.16 11.41
C ALA A 2 -13.16 -3.23 9.90
N ILE A 3 -13.21 -4.43 9.32
CA ILE A 3 -13.24 -4.64 7.88
C ILE A 3 -14.57 -5.34 7.57
N HIS A 4 -15.28 -4.85 6.56
CA HIS A 4 -16.53 -5.47 6.12
C HIS A 4 -16.27 -6.92 5.71
N GLU A 5 -17.21 -7.83 5.96
CA GLU A 5 -17.05 -9.27 5.69
C GLU A 5 -16.76 -9.60 4.21
N SER A 6 -17.18 -8.72 3.30
CA SER A 6 -16.92 -8.84 1.87
C SER A 6 -15.54 -8.32 1.43
N CYS A 7 -14.73 -7.80 2.35
CA CYS A 7 -13.41 -7.28 2.05
C CYS A 7 -12.32 -8.31 2.38
N HIS A 8 -11.30 -8.36 1.53
CA HIS A 8 -10.11 -9.16 1.77
C HIS A 8 -8.97 -8.27 2.28
N LEU A 9 -8.30 -8.70 3.35
CA LEU A 9 -7.08 -8.08 3.84
C LEU A 9 -5.89 -8.95 3.45
N ILE A 10 -4.99 -8.40 2.64
CA ILE A 10 -3.79 -9.10 2.16
C ILE A 10 -2.56 -8.33 2.63
N CYS A 11 -1.68 -8.99 3.38
CA CYS A 11 -0.42 -8.42 3.86
C CYS A 11 0.74 -8.93 2.99
N VAL A 12 1.47 -8.02 2.34
CA VAL A 12 2.66 -8.36 1.56
C VAL A 12 3.89 -8.15 2.44
N MET A 13 4.56 -9.25 2.79
CA MET A 13 5.76 -9.24 3.64
C MET A 13 6.92 -9.99 3.00
N GLY A 14 8.12 -9.85 3.56
CA GLY A 14 9.29 -10.59 3.10
C GLY A 14 10.43 -10.51 4.12
N GLY A 15 11.31 -11.51 4.12
CA GLY A 15 12.29 -11.72 5.18
C GLY A 15 13.51 -10.77 5.16
N LYS A 16 13.68 -9.96 4.10
CA LYS A 16 14.81 -9.03 3.95
C LYS A 16 14.39 -7.72 3.24
N GLY A 17 15.22 -6.70 3.39
CA GLY A 17 15.17 -5.48 2.56
C GLY A 17 15.51 -5.79 1.10
N GLY A 18 14.97 -5.01 0.16
CA GLY A 18 15.30 -5.12 -1.27
C GLY A 18 14.71 -6.31 -2.04
N VAL A 19 13.93 -7.20 -1.41
CA VAL A 19 13.32 -8.37 -2.11
C VAL A 19 12.15 -8.04 -3.04
N GLY A 20 11.85 -6.76 -3.27
CA GLY A 20 10.80 -6.32 -4.21
C GLY A 20 9.37 -6.25 -3.65
N LYS A 21 9.18 -6.30 -2.33
CA LYS A 21 7.86 -6.27 -1.66
C LYS A 21 6.98 -5.10 -2.14
N SER A 22 7.51 -3.89 -2.11
CA SER A 22 6.79 -2.66 -2.43
C SER A 22 6.37 -2.63 -3.90
N VAL A 23 7.28 -3.04 -4.80
CA VAL A 23 7.03 -3.14 -6.25
C VAL A 23 5.96 -4.18 -6.55
N PHE A 24 6.05 -5.36 -5.92
CA PHE A 24 5.03 -6.40 -6.05
C PHE A 24 3.67 -5.88 -5.55
N ALA A 25 3.62 -5.28 -4.36
CA ALA A 25 2.38 -4.77 -3.78
C ALA A 25 1.69 -3.73 -4.67
N ALA A 26 2.46 -2.81 -5.27
CA ALA A 26 1.95 -1.79 -6.19
C ALA A 26 1.31 -2.41 -7.44
N ASN A 27 2.05 -3.30 -8.12
CA ASN A 27 1.56 -3.93 -9.34
C ASN A 27 0.40 -4.87 -9.05
N PHE A 28 0.46 -5.65 -7.97
CA PHE A 28 -0.62 -6.54 -7.57
C PHE A 28 -1.92 -5.77 -7.30
N ALA A 29 -1.84 -4.65 -6.57
CA ALA A 29 -2.99 -3.78 -6.34
C ALA A 29 -3.55 -3.20 -7.66
N LEU A 30 -2.67 -2.77 -8.57
CA LEU A 30 -3.06 -2.25 -9.88
C LEU A 30 -3.75 -3.32 -10.73
N THR A 31 -3.23 -4.55 -10.75
CA THR A 31 -3.83 -5.69 -11.47
C THR A 31 -5.21 -6.05 -10.91
N LEU A 32 -5.38 -6.11 -9.57
CA LEU A 32 -6.69 -6.33 -8.95
C LEU A 32 -7.70 -5.26 -9.38
N MET A 33 -7.25 -4.01 -9.45
CA MET A 33 -8.10 -2.89 -9.87
C MET A 33 -8.42 -2.93 -11.37
N LEU A 34 -7.44 -3.15 -12.25
CA LEU A 34 -7.61 -3.06 -13.70
C LEU A 34 -8.27 -4.32 -14.29
N GLU A 35 -7.77 -5.50 -13.92
CA GLU A 35 -8.18 -6.77 -14.53
C GLU A 35 -9.41 -7.36 -13.84
N MET A 36 -9.46 -7.31 -12.51
CA MET A 36 -10.58 -7.86 -11.74
C MET A 36 -11.66 -6.83 -11.42
N ARG A 37 -11.43 -5.54 -11.73
CA ARG A 37 -12.32 -4.42 -11.38
C ARG A 37 -12.62 -4.35 -9.87
N ALA A 38 -11.69 -4.83 -9.04
CA ALA A 38 -11.86 -4.84 -7.60
C ALA A 38 -11.59 -3.44 -7.01
N LYS A 39 -12.43 -3.01 -6.07
CA LYS A 39 -12.18 -1.80 -5.28
C LYS A 39 -10.99 -2.05 -4.36
N THR A 40 -9.82 -1.58 -4.77
CA THR A 40 -8.55 -1.94 -4.15
C THR A 40 -7.96 -0.74 -3.40
N LEU A 41 -7.59 -0.96 -2.13
CA LEU A 41 -6.86 -0.01 -1.31
C LEU A 41 -5.46 -0.55 -1.05
N LEU A 42 -4.44 0.18 -1.49
CA LEU A 42 -3.04 -0.10 -1.18
C LEU A 42 -2.60 0.79 -0.02
N VAL A 43 -2.10 0.18 1.06
CA VAL A 43 -1.62 0.90 2.25
C VAL A 43 -0.13 0.64 2.41
N ASP A 44 0.67 1.71 2.42
CA ASP A 44 2.08 1.63 2.78
C ASP A 44 2.21 1.68 4.31
N LEU A 45 2.76 0.61 4.89
CA LEU A 45 3.01 0.49 6.33
C LEU A 45 4.48 0.71 6.69
N ASP A 46 5.34 1.03 5.72
CA ASP A 46 6.74 1.33 5.98
C ASP A 46 6.96 2.83 6.27
N LEU A 47 6.49 3.24 7.44
CA LEU A 47 6.59 4.64 7.91
C LEU A 47 8.03 5.08 8.21
N LYS A 48 8.98 4.16 8.35
CA LYS A 48 10.37 4.48 8.76
C LYS A 48 11.29 4.74 7.57
N SER A 49 10.96 4.20 6.39
CA SER A 49 11.86 4.19 5.22
C SER A 49 11.55 5.27 4.17
N CYS A 50 10.85 6.35 4.54
CA CYS A 50 10.40 7.41 3.63
C CYS A 50 9.27 7.01 2.65
N GLY A 51 8.66 5.82 2.82
CA GLY A 51 7.58 5.30 1.98
C GLY A 51 8.04 5.00 0.54
N ASP A 52 7.79 3.78 0.06
CA ASP A 52 8.17 3.42 -1.32
C ASP A 52 7.04 3.70 -2.31
N GLN A 53 5.79 3.69 -1.83
CA GLN A 53 4.64 3.59 -2.73
C GLN A 53 4.38 4.85 -3.54
N ASN A 54 4.60 6.04 -2.97
CA ASN A 54 4.50 7.31 -3.71
C ASN A 54 5.51 7.36 -4.88
N VAL A 55 6.76 6.90 -4.67
CA VAL A 55 7.78 6.85 -5.70
C VAL A 55 7.43 5.82 -6.77
N ILE A 56 7.05 4.60 -6.37
CA ILE A 56 6.73 3.51 -7.31
C ILE A 56 5.52 3.85 -8.18
N THR A 57 4.50 4.50 -7.60
CA THR A 57 3.28 4.89 -8.30
C THR A 57 3.37 6.24 -9.00
N GLY A 58 4.44 7.01 -8.76
CA GLY A 58 4.60 8.38 -9.28
C GLY A 58 3.64 9.40 -8.65
N LEU A 59 2.98 9.06 -7.53
CA LEU A 59 2.03 9.93 -6.85
C LEU A 59 2.76 10.98 -6.00
N ARG A 60 2.24 12.22 -6.02
CA ARG A 60 2.68 13.31 -5.14
C ARG A 60 1.58 13.61 -4.12
N PRO A 61 1.58 12.95 -2.95
CA PRO A 61 0.50 13.09 -1.97
C PRO A 61 0.51 14.49 -1.36
N LEU A 62 -0.66 15.12 -1.28
CA LEU A 62 -0.88 16.37 -0.52
C LEU A 62 -1.08 16.10 0.98
N LYS A 63 -1.50 14.88 1.33
CA LYS A 63 -1.69 14.37 2.69
C LYS A 63 -1.25 12.92 2.73
N THR A 64 -0.71 12.50 3.87
CA THR A 64 -0.16 11.18 4.14
C THR A 64 -0.84 10.56 5.37
N VAL A 65 -0.52 9.29 5.64
CA VAL A 65 -1.00 8.61 6.85
C VAL A 65 -0.45 9.28 8.12
N ALA A 66 0.72 9.91 8.07
CA ALA A 66 1.28 10.65 9.19
C ALA A 66 0.38 11.84 9.59
N ASP A 67 -0.16 12.56 8.60
CA ASP A 67 -1.12 13.66 8.83
C ASP A 67 -2.40 13.18 9.51
N LEU A 68 -2.85 11.96 9.19
CA LEU A 68 -4.02 11.35 9.81
C LEU A 68 -3.74 10.87 11.24
N ALA A 69 -2.55 10.33 11.48
CA ALA A 69 -2.15 9.74 12.76
C ALA A 69 -1.74 10.78 13.82
N ASN A 70 -1.78 12.08 13.50
CA ASN A 70 -1.17 13.16 14.31
C ASN A 70 0.32 12.90 14.63
N MET A 71 1.01 12.14 13.78
CA MET A 71 2.43 11.89 13.91
C MET A 71 3.16 13.05 13.21
N LYS A 72 3.73 13.96 14.01
CA LYS A 72 4.65 14.99 13.52
C LYS A 72 6.01 14.41 13.20
#